data_AF-U9TFA7-F1
#
_entry.id   AF-U9TFA7-F1
#
_cell.length_a   1.000
_cell.length_b   1.000
_cell.length_c   1.000
_cell.angle_alpha   90.00
_cell.angle_beta   90.00
_cell.angle_gamma   90.00
#
_symmetry.space_group_name_H-M   'P 1'
#
loop_
_entity.id
_entity.type
_entity.pdbx_description
1 polymer ?
#
loop_
_entity_poly.entity_id
_entity_poly.type
_entity_poly.pdbx_seq_one_letter_code
_entity_poly.pdbx_strand_id
1 'polypeptide(L)'
;NPLLGQHNYPQELYHHHDIIKRIFGLLSNLSNELHHYLVNWFTRLSVNIFRKRIELVNSFITFLLNKQRNTSPRIPPDYESDWKISSAARVMALLFAANKQSSKVSLSDFYNTFVDYIDLLTDYNTWEQRSGKFAFCQYPFLISMGGKIKIIDYDAKRQKDMKAQEALYTIFFYKRITTPTLNLKIRRDYLIEDSLKQIENSLKHIEDYNSEIGMELKKSLRIEFVGEDGVDAGGLRKEWFLLLVRHLFDPKFGMFTWDEDSKLCWFNPASLETSDQYYLVGIVIGLAIYNSTILDVHLPLACYKKLFGIYVGLEDLKVFQPSFAKGLEQLLTFEGDVESTFCRDFVGEYEAFGELKRVPLIHNGENMPVTKYNRGDYVERYVNFVLNDSITEQFESFKRGFYHVCGGNALSLFQPEEIELLVRGSAEPLEIDELKAVTVYERFSEDEETIRNFWSLFREMDPQMQRKLLTFVTGTDRIPATGLANLAFKISCIGEDSERFPIAHTCFNQLCLYRYRSRKKLEEKLKRSIMESEGFGLK
;
A
#
# COMPACT_ATOMS: atom_id res chain seq x y z
N ASN A 1 -14.39 -18.79 2.56
CA ASN A 1 -15.61 -19.38 1.95
C ASN A 1 -15.70 -20.86 2.37
N PRO A 2 -16.74 -21.31 3.10
CA PRO A 2 -16.96 -22.73 3.43
C PRO A 2 -17.05 -23.64 2.20
N LEU A 3 -17.30 -23.09 1.01
CA LEU A 3 -17.35 -23.80 -0.26
C LEU A 3 -15.97 -24.29 -0.75
N LEU A 4 -14.85 -23.75 -0.24
CA LEU A 4 -13.51 -24.27 -0.57
C LEU A 4 -13.18 -25.60 0.13
N GLY A 5 -13.93 -25.97 1.18
CA GLY A 5 -13.76 -27.23 1.91
C GLY A 5 -14.56 -28.40 1.34
N GLN A 6 -15.45 -28.16 0.36
CA GLN A 6 -16.34 -29.18 -0.22
C GLN A 6 -15.93 -29.65 -1.62
N HIS A 7 -14.92 -29.03 -2.23
CA HIS A 7 -14.31 -29.54 -3.45
C HIS A 7 -13.12 -30.44 -3.08
N ASN A 8 -13.27 -31.75 -3.28
CA ASN A 8 -12.12 -32.60 -3.58
C ASN A 8 -11.41 -31.93 -4.78
N TYR A 9 -10.28 -31.27 -4.55
CA TYR A 9 -9.53 -30.66 -5.63
C TYR A 9 -9.09 -31.79 -6.57
N PRO A 10 -9.47 -31.80 -7.87
CA PRO A 10 -9.02 -32.84 -8.80
C PRO A 10 -7.48 -32.90 -8.93
N GLN A 11 -6.77 -31.87 -8.45
CA GLN A 11 -5.32 -31.82 -8.38
C GLN A 11 -4.69 -32.77 -7.36
N GLU A 12 -5.43 -33.22 -6.34
CA GLU A 12 -4.95 -34.19 -5.33
C GLU A 12 -4.60 -35.56 -5.94
N LEU A 13 -5.09 -35.86 -7.15
CA LEU A 13 -4.87 -37.14 -7.85
C LEU A 13 -3.59 -37.17 -8.71
N TYR A 14 -2.89 -36.04 -8.93
CA TYR A 14 -1.77 -35.97 -9.88
C TYR A 14 -0.38 -36.07 -9.26
N HIS A 15 -0.26 -36.09 -7.93
CA HIS A 15 1.02 -35.89 -7.26
C HIS A 15 1.29 -36.95 -6.17
N HIS A 16 2.44 -37.63 -6.29
CA HIS A 16 2.92 -38.58 -5.29
C HIS A 16 3.49 -37.82 -4.07
N HIS A 17 2.63 -37.43 -3.13
CA HIS A 17 3.01 -36.66 -1.93
C HIS A 17 4.13 -37.31 -1.10
N ASP A 18 4.27 -38.64 -1.12
CA ASP A 18 5.37 -39.36 -0.46
C ASP A 18 6.75 -39.14 -1.09
N ILE A 19 6.79 -38.90 -2.40
CA ILE A 19 8.01 -38.55 -3.13
C ILE A 19 8.30 -37.06 -2.90
N ILE A 20 7.27 -36.21 -3.03
CA ILE A 20 7.39 -34.76 -2.89
C ILE A 20 7.95 -34.38 -1.52
N LYS A 21 7.42 -34.95 -0.43
CA LYS A 21 7.90 -34.65 0.93
C LYS A 21 9.39 -34.98 1.11
N ARG A 22 9.88 -36.05 0.46
CA ARG A 22 11.30 -36.44 0.49
C ARG A 22 12.15 -35.47 -0.34
N ILE A 23 11.70 -35.12 -1.54
CA ILE A 23 12.40 -34.14 -2.39
C ILE A 23 12.52 -32.79 -1.69
N PHE A 24 11.42 -32.27 -1.12
CA PHE A 24 11.46 -31.00 -0.40
C PHE A 24 12.33 -31.07 0.85
N GLY A 25 12.31 -32.18 1.59
CA GLY A 25 13.21 -32.41 2.72
C GLY A 25 14.68 -32.43 2.32
N LEU A 26 15.02 -33.00 1.16
CA LEU A 26 16.39 -32.99 0.65
C LEU A 26 16.80 -31.58 0.20
N LEU A 27 15.98 -30.92 -0.62
CA LEU A 27 16.26 -29.58 -1.12
C LEU A 27 16.39 -28.55 0.00
N SER A 28 15.53 -28.63 1.03
CA SER A 28 15.57 -27.70 2.16
C SER A 28 16.85 -27.82 2.99
N ASN A 29 17.44 -29.02 3.07
CA ASN A 29 18.62 -29.30 3.90
C ASN A 29 19.96 -29.25 3.14
N LEU A 30 19.96 -28.82 1.87
CA LEU A 30 21.21 -28.56 1.15
C LEU A 30 22.00 -27.41 1.80
N SER A 31 23.30 -27.36 1.52
CA SER A 31 24.16 -26.26 1.97
C SER A 31 23.77 -24.94 1.29
N ASN A 32 24.13 -23.81 1.91
CA ASN A 32 23.89 -22.48 1.33
C ASN A 32 24.50 -22.33 -0.07
N GLU A 33 25.68 -22.92 -0.31
CA GLU A 33 26.32 -22.94 -1.63
C GLU A 33 25.42 -23.61 -2.68
N LEU A 34 24.86 -24.78 -2.37
CA LEU A 34 23.95 -25.48 -3.28
C LEU A 34 22.61 -24.74 -3.43
N HIS A 35 22.12 -24.06 -2.39
CA HIS A 35 20.97 -23.16 -2.50
C HIS A 35 21.23 -22.02 -3.47
N HIS A 36 22.42 -21.39 -3.45
CA HIS A 36 22.79 -20.36 -4.43
C HIS A 36 22.78 -20.90 -5.86
N TYR A 37 23.34 -22.10 -6.10
CA TYR A 37 23.28 -22.74 -7.42
C TYR A 37 21.84 -23.05 -7.85
N LEU A 38 20.99 -23.50 -6.95
CA LEU A 38 19.57 -23.77 -7.23
C LEU A 38 18.80 -22.48 -7.57
N VAL A 39 19.01 -21.40 -6.81
CA VAL A 39 18.41 -20.09 -7.11
C VAL A 39 18.79 -19.65 -8.53
N ASN A 40 20.09 -19.69 -8.85
CA ASN A 40 20.58 -19.34 -10.19
C ASN A 40 20.10 -20.29 -11.30
N TRP A 41 19.80 -21.54 -10.97
CA TRP A 41 19.20 -22.47 -11.93
C TRP A 41 17.72 -22.15 -12.15
N PHE A 42 16.98 -21.83 -11.08
CA PHE A 42 15.58 -21.43 -11.15
C PHE A 42 15.38 -20.12 -11.94
N THR A 43 16.33 -19.18 -11.92
CA THR A 43 16.28 -17.97 -12.77
C THR A 43 16.36 -18.27 -14.26
N ARG A 44 16.78 -19.47 -14.67
CA ARG A 44 16.84 -19.89 -16.09
C ARG A 44 15.59 -20.64 -16.60
N LEU A 45 14.70 -21.05 -15.70
CA LEU A 45 13.46 -21.75 -16.09
C LEU A 45 12.53 -20.86 -16.94
N SER A 46 11.74 -21.43 -17.84
CA SER A 46 10.67 -20.66 -18.49
C SER A 46 9.61 -20.25 -17.47
N VAL A 47 8.91 -19.14 -17.73
CA VAL A 47 7.85 -18.61 -16.84
C VAL A 47 6.81 -19.69 -16.51
N ASN A 48 6.40 -20.47 -17.51
CA ASN A 48 5.42 -21.55 -17.33
C ASN A 48 5.92 -22.68 -16.42
N ILE A 49 7.18 -23.10 -16.57
CA ILE A 49 7.74 -24.15 -15.71
C ILE A 49 7.93 -23.60 -14.29
N PHE A 50 8.42 -22.37 -14.17
CA PHE A 50 8.63 -21.69 -12.89
C PHE A 50 7.31 -21.56 -12.10
N ARG A 51 6.24 -21.07 -12.74
CA ARG A 51 4.90 -20.99 -12.14
C ARG A 51 4.40 -22.37 -11.67
N LYS A 52 4.53 -23.41 -12.50
CA LYS A 52 4.18 -24.79 -12.10
C LYS A 52 4.96 -25.31 -10.89
N ARG A 53 6.19 -24.83 -10.66
CA ARG A 53 6.96 -25.20 -9.46
C ARG A 53 6.42 -24.50 -8.21
N ILE A 54 6.04 -23.23 -8.32
CA ILE A 54 5.38 -22.48 -7.25
C ILE A 54 4.04 -23.15 -6.90
N GLU A 55 3.19 -23.40 -7.90
CA GLU A 55 1.91 -24.09 -7.74
C GLU A 55 2.08 -25.45 -7.05
N LEU A 56 3.08 -26.25 -7.43
CA LEU A 56 3.36 -27.53 -6.79
C LEU A 56 3.66 -27.39 -5.29
N VAL A 57 4.50 -26.41 -4.91
CA VAL A 57 4.84 -26.18 -3.51
C VAL A 57 3.63 -25.67 -2.73
N ASN A 58 2.85 -24.75 -3.31
CA ASN A 58 1.63 -24.22 -2.71
C ASN A 58 0.58 -25.31 -2.51
N SER A 59 0.27 -26.10 -3.52
CA SER A 59 -0.67 -27.22 -3.41
C SER A 59 -0.22 -28.26 -2.38
N PHE A 60 1.09 -28.48 -2.23
CA PHE A 60 1.62 -29.38 -1.19
C PHE A 60 1.44 -28.82 0.22
N ILE A 61 1.70 -27.52 0.45
CA ILE A 61 1.44 -26.86 1.74
C ILE A 61 -0.05 -26.92 2.07
N THR A 62 -0.91 -26.57 1.10
CA THR A 62 -2.37 -26.60 1.25
C THR A 62 -2.87 -28.00 1.61
N PHE A 63 -2.38 -29.03 0.92
CA PHE A 63 -2.71 -30.42 1.21
C PHE A 63 -2.37 -30.80 2.66
N LEU A 64 -1.18 -30.44 3.15
CA LEU A 64 -0.77 -30.76 4.52
C LEU A 64 -1.62 -30.04 5.57
N LEU A 65 -1.87 -28.74 5.38
CA LEU A 65 -2.71 -27.95 6.29
C LEU A 65 -4.15 -28.49 6.31
N ASN A 66 -4.70 -28.83 5.14
CA ASN A 66 -6.04 -29.40 5.05
C ASN A 66 -6.12 -30.79 5.70
N LYS A 67 -5.10 -31.64 5.47
CA LYS A 67 -5.00 -32.97 6.10
C LYS A 67 -5.00 -32.88 7.62
N GLN A 68 -4.19 -31.99 8.21
CA GLN A 68 -4.13 -31.79 9.66
C GLN A 68 -5.49 -31.34 10.23
N ARG A 69 -6.13 -30.38 9.56
CA ARG A 69 -7.46 -29.87 9.92
C ARG A 69 -8.53 -30.97 9.89
N ASN A 70 -8.51 -31.84 8.89
CA ASN A 70 -9.46 -32.94 8.75
C ASN A 70 -9.22 -34.07 9.76
N THR A 71 -7.96 -34.34 10.13
CA THR A 71 -7.63 -35.38 11.12
C THR A 71 -8.02 -35.01 12.54
N SER A 72 -8.07 -33.72 12.89
CA SER A 72 -8.45 -33.27 14.23
C SER A 72 -9.17 -31.91 14.18
N PRO A 73 -10.46 -31.88 13.80
CA PRO A 73 -11.19 -30.62 13.59
C PRO A 73 -11.33 -29.74 14.83
N ARG A 74 -11.19 -30.33 16.03
CA ARG A 74 -11.32 -29.66 17.33
C ARG A 74 -9.99 -29.18 17.92
N ILE A 75 -8.87 -29.56 17.32
CA ILE A 75 -7.52 -29.20 17.79
C ILE A 75 -6.92 -28.28 16.73
N PRO A 76 -6.30 -27.14 17.09
CA PRO A 76 -5.57 -26.34 16.14
C PRO A 76 -4.52 -27.20 15.39
N PRO A 77 -4.38 -27.04 14.07
CA PRO A 77 -3.39 -27.80 13.32
C PRO A 77 -1.98 -27.53 13.86
N ASP A 78 -1.26 -28.59 14.25
CA ASP A 78 0.13 -28.50 14.71
C ASP A 78 1.08 -28.44 13.50
N TYR A 79 0.98 -27.35 12.75
CA TYR A 79 1.85 -27.10 11.60
C TYR A 79 3.26 -26.67 12.04
N GLU A 80 3.39 -26.09 13.25
CA GLU A 80 4.66 -25.61 13.80
C GLU A 80 5.69 -26.74 13.94
N SER A 81 5.24 -27.97 14.26
CA SER A 81 6.09 -29.16 14.40
C SER A 81 6.25 -29.97 13.11
N ASP A 82 5.51 -29.64 12.04
CA ASP A 82 5.53 -30.40 10.80
C ASP A 82 6.73 -30.03 9.91
N TRP A 83 7.80 -30.82 10.00
CA TRP A 83 9.01 -30.65 9.19
C TRP A 83 8.74 -30.61 7.67
N LYS A 84 7.64 -31.18 7.19
CA LYS A 84 7.27 -31.21 5.77
C LYS A 84 6.79 -29.84 5.32
N ILE A 85 6.04 -29.13 6.17
CA ILE A 85 5.58 -27.77 5.92
C ILE A 85 6.79 -26.82 5.94
N SER A 86 7.64 -26.91 6.95
CA SER A 86 8.84 -26.07 7.03
C SER A 86 9.81 -26.30 5.87
N SER A 87 9.97 -27.56 5.43
CA SER A 87 10.78 -27.88 4.25
C SER A 87 10.18 -27.31 2.95
N ALA A 88 8.86 -27.40 2.78
CA ALA A 88 8.19 -26.82 1.62
C ALA A 88 8.31 -25.29 1.60
N ALA A 89 8.14 -24.62 2.73
CA ALA A 89 8.33 -23.17 2.85
C ALA A 89 9.77 -22.74 2.52
N ARG A 90 10.78 -23.50 2.97
CA ARG A 90 12.18 -23.28 2.58
C ARG A 90 12.43 -23.46 1.08
N VAL A 91 11.83 -24.46 0.44
CA VAL A 91 11.90 -24.63 -1.02
C VAL A 91 11.22 -23.47 -1.74
N MET A 92 10.06 -23.00 -1.24
CA MET A 92 9.42 -21.81 -1.80
C MET A 92 10.32 -20.58 -1.66
N ALA A 93 11.07 -20.43 -0.57
CA ALA A 93 12.01 -19.32 -0.39
C ALA A 93 13.10 -19.31 -1.47
N LEU A 94 13.57 -20.47 -1.93
CA LEU A 94 14.52 -20.55 -3.05
C LEU A 94 13.90 -20.07 -4.37
N LEU A 95 12.65 -20.46 -4.64
CA LEU A 95 11.90 -19.97 -5.80
C LEU A 95 11.66 -18.46 -5.69
N PHE A 96 11.30 -17.97 -4.51
CA PHE A 96 11.06 -16.55 -4.25
C PHE A 96 12.34 -15.72 -4.47
N ALA A 97 13.48 -16.18 -3.95
CA ALA A 97 14.78 -15.56 -4.19
C ALA A 97 15.15 -15.52 -5.68
N ALA A 98 14.84 -16.58 -6.44
CA ALA A 98 15.04 -16.58 -7.88
C ALA A 98 14.09 -15.60 -8.60
N ASN A 99 12.85 -15.46 -8.14
CA ASN A 99 11.92 -14.47 -8.71
C ASN A 99 12.38 -13.04 -8.44
N LYS A 100 12.96 -12.76 -7.26
CA LYS A 100 13.53 -11.43 -6.96
C LYS A 100 14.66 -11.01 -7.92
N GLN A 101 15.33 -11.96 -8.56
CA GLN A 101 16.38 -11.68 -9.56
C GLN A 101 15.86 -11.62 -10.99
N SER A 102 14.77 -12.33 -11.30
CA SER A 102 14.33 -12.55 -12.69
C SER A 102 12.93 -12.01 -13.01
N SER A 103 12.19 -11.57 -11.99
CA SER A 103 10.86 -10.94 -12.10
C SER A 103 9.89 -11.70 -13.02
N LYS A 104 9.89 -13.03 -12.94
CA LYS A 104 9.15 -13.90 -13.88
C LYS A 104 7.65 -13.94 -13.65
N VAL A 105 7.24 -13.85 -12.38
CA VAL A 105 5.85 -13.95 -11.95
C VAL A 105 5.55 -12.90 -10.89
N SER A 106 4.26 -12.64 -10.66
CA SER A 106 3.80 -11.67 -9.68
C SER A 106 4.06 -12.16 -8.26
N LEU A 107 4.05 -11.23 -7.29
CA LEU A 107 4.11 -11.60 -5.88
C LEU A 107 2.92 -12.47 -5.47
N SER A 108 1.73 -12.21 -6.02
CA SER A 108 0.52 -12.98 -5.73
C SER A 108 0.58 -14.45 -6.15
N ASP A 109 1.43 -14.82 -7.11
CA ASP A 109 1.65 -16.23 -7.46
C ASP A 109 2.23 -17.02 -6.28
N PHE A 110 2.94 -16.37 -5.34
CA PHE A 110 3.54 -17.01 -4.16
C PHE A 110 2.56 -17.16 -2.99
N TYR A 111 1.51 -16.34 -2.92
CA TYR A 111 0.56 -16.40 -1.82
C TYR A 111 -0.11 -17.78 -1.75
N ASN A 112 -0.25 -18.29 -0.53
CA ASN A 112 -1.08 -19.45 -0.25
C ASN A 112 -2.26 -19.01 0.60
N THR A 113 -3.41 -18.76 -0.03
CA THR A 113 -4.62 -18.28 0.67
C THR A 113 -5.12 -19.25 1.74
N PHE A 114 -4.69 -20.53 1.74
CA PHE A 114 -5.02 -21.46 2.82
C PHE A 114 -4.27 -21.14 4.12
N VAL A 115 -3.09 -20.53 4.02
CA VAL A 115 -2.31 -20.04 5.17
C VAL A 115 -3.08 -18.98 5.94
N ASP A 116 -3.92 -18.18 5.28
CA ASP A 116 -4.71 -17.14 5.96
C ASP A 116 -5.78 -17.68 6.93
N TYR A 117 -6.12 -18.96 6.80
CA TYR A 117 -7.11 -19.64 7.65
C TYR A 117 -6.52 -20.33 8.87
N ILE A 118 -5.19 -20.35 9.02
CA ILE A 118 -4.58 -20.75 10.29
C ILE A 118 -4.83 -19.65 11.35
N ASP A 119 -4.47 -19.92 12.59
CA ASP A 119 -4.39 -18.86 13.60
C ASP A 119 -3.19 -17.94 13.33
N LEU A 120 -3.30 -17.09 12.31
CA LEU A 120 -2.26 -16.15 11.89
C LEU A 120 -1.81 -15.20 13.00
N LEU A 121 -2.68 -14.89 13.96
CA LEU A 121 -2.34 -13.96 15.05
C LEU A 121 -1.44 -14.65 16.06
N THR A 122 -1.72 -15.92 16.38
CA THR A 122 -0.82 -16.76 17.18
C THR A 122 0.49 -17.00 16.43
N ASP A 123 0.45 -17.29 15.12
CA ASP A 123 1.66 -17.42 14.28
C ASP A 123 2.56 -16.17 14.35
N TYR A 124 1.95 -14.98 14.20
CA TYR A 124 2.63 -13.70 14.32
C TYR A 124 3.26 -13.50 15.70
N ASN A 125 2.52 -13.76 16.79
CA ASN A 125 3.06 -13.63 18.14
C ASN A 125 4.22 -14.62 18.40
N THR A 126 4.11 -15.86 17.93
CA THR A 126 5.16 -16.90 18.02
C THR A 126 6.43 -16.48 17.27
N TRP A 127 6.29 -15.86 16.10
CA TRP A 127 7.39 -15.32 15.31
C TRP A 127 8.01 -14.07 15.95
N GLU A 128 7.18 -13.13 16.40
CA GLU A 128 7.59 -11.88 17.04
C GLU A 128 8.42 -12.15 18.32
N GLN A 129 8.02 -13.15 19.11
CA GLN A 129 8.73 -13.56 20.32
C GLN A 129 10.02 -14.36 20.04
N ARG A 130 10.35 -14.65 18.77
CA ARG A 130 11.53 -15.44 18.36
C ARG A 130 11.61 -16.79 19.08
N SER A 131 10.47 -17.47 19.22
CA SER A 131 10.36 -18.76 19.95
C SER A 131 11.22 -19.91 19.40
N GLY A 132 11.78 -19.76 18.19
CA GLY A 132 12.52 -20.81 17.49
C GLY A 132 11.64 -21.83 16.78
N LYS A 133 10.31 -21.80 17.00
CA LYS A 133 9.35 -22.60 16.26
C LYS A 133 9.19 -22.11 14.83
N PHE A 134 8.72 -23.00 13.96
CA PHE A 134 8.29 -22.60 12.63
C PHE A 134 7.06 -21.69 12.72
N ALA A 135 7.08 -20.61 11.95
CA ALA A 135 5.94 -19.71 11.78
C ALA A 135 5.90 -19.25 10.31
N PHE A 136 4.71 -19.14 9.72
CA PHE A 136 4.58 -18.64 8.36
C PHE A 136 5.02 -17.18 8.22
N CYS A 137 5.01 -16.39 9.30
CA CYS A 137 5.60 -15.05 9.34
C CYS A 137 7.11 -15.04 9.05
N GLN A 138 7.82 -16.17 9.14
CA GLN A 138 9.21 -16.31 8.68
C GLN A 138 9.31 -16.31 7.14
N TYR A 139 8.22 -16.65 6.45
CA TYR A 139 8.10 -16.75 5.00
C TYR A 139 6.92 -15.90 4.52
N PRO A 140 6.96 -14.57 4.73
CA PRO A 140 5.79 -13.71 4.56
C PRO A 140 5.23 -13.68 3.14
N PHE A 141 6.01 -14.05 2.12
CA PHE A 141 5.54 -14.19 0.74
C PHE A 141 4.52 -15.33 0.55
N LEU A 142 4.33 -16.22 1.53
CA LEU A 142 3.27 -17.23 1.55
C LEU A 142 1.95 -16.70 2.13
N ILE A 143 1.99 -15.62 2.91
CA ILE A 143 0.81 -15.01 3.53
C ILE A 143 0.23 -14.04 2.49
N SER A 144 -1.10 -14.10 2.26
CA SER A 144 -1.70 -13.19 1.29
C SER A 144 -1.72 -11.74 1.79
N MET A 145 -1.99 -10.81 0.88
CA MET A 145 -2.21 -9.41 1.25
C MET A 145 -3.28 -9.25 2.35
N GLY A 146 -4.37 -10.02 2.28
CA GLY A 146 -5.43 -10.00 3.29
C GLY A 146 -4.97 -10.54 4.65
N GLY A 147 -4.16 -11.60 4.66
CA GLY A 147 -3.56 -12.14 5.87
C GLY A 147 -2.61 -11.15 6.56
N LYS A 148 -1.78 -10.45 5.78
CA LYS A 148 -0.86 -9.42 6.29
C LYS A 148 -1.60 -8.19 6.81
N ILE A 149 -2.65 -7.74 6.12
CA ILE A 149 -3.52 -6.65 6.60
C ILE A 149 -4.15 -7.01 7.94
N LYS A 150 -4.63 -8.25 8.09
CA LYS A 150 -5.16 -8.73 9.38
C LYS A 150 -4.11 -8.67 10.49
N ILE A 151 -2.85 -8.99 10.20
CA ILE A 151 -1.74 -8.92 11.17
C ILE A 151 -1.43 -7.47 11.54
N ILE A 152 -1.28 -6.56 10.58
CA ILE A 152 -0.95 -5.16 10.87
C ILE A 152 -2.10 -4.43 11.60
N ASP A 153 -3.36 -4.73 11.25
CA ASP A 153 -4.53 -4.21 11.96
C ASP A 153 -4.60 -4.74 13.41
N TYR A 154 -4.27 -6.02 13.61
CA TYR A 154 -4.18 -6.61 14.94
C TYR A 154 -3.08 -5.94 15.78
N ASP A 155 -1.88 -5.77 15.23
CA ASP A 155 -0.77 -5.14 15.95
C ASP A 155 -1.08 -3.66 16.25
N ALA A 156 -1.68 -2.93 15.30
CA ALA A 156 -2.12 -1.56 15.52
C ALA A 156 -3.18 -1.46 16.63
N LYS A 157 -4.17 -2.36 16.63
CA LYS A 157 -5.19 -2.42 17.69
C LYS A 157 -4.58 -2.76 19.04
N ARG A 158 -3.70 -3.77 19.10
CA ARG A 158 -2.96 -4.16 20.32
C ARG A 158 -2.22 -2.96 20.91
N GLN A 159 -1.52 -2.19 20.09
CA GLN A 159 -0.80 -0.99 20.52
C GLN A 159 -1.76 0.13 21.00
N LYS A 160 -2.89 0.36 20.31
CA LYS A 160 -3.92 1.32 20.74
C LYS A 160 -4.51 0.94 22.10
N ASP A 161 -4.82 -0.34 22.29
CA ASP A 161 -5.40 -0.87 23.53
C ASP A 161 -4.40 -0.74 24.70
N MET A 162 -3.12 -1.04 24.47
CA MET A 162 -2.05 -0.81 25.45
C MET A 162 -1.96 0.67 25.85
N LYS A 163 -1.97 1.59 24.88
CA LYS A 163 -1.93 3.04 25.17
C LYS A 163 -3.18 3.54 25.89
N ALA A 164 -4.35 2.99 25.60
CA ALA A 164 -5.56 3.31 26.34
C ALA A 164 -5.45 2.84 27.80
N GLN A 165 -4.92 1.63 28.04
CA GLN A 165 -4.70 1.09 29.39
C GLN A 165 -3.67 1.92 30.18
N GLU A 166 -2.55 2.29 29.57
CA GLU A 166 -1.53 3.17 30.16
C GLU A 166 -2.11 4.55 30.56
N ALA A 167 -2.93 5.14 29.68
CA ALA A 167 -3.59 6.41 29.95
C ALA A 167 -4.58 6.29 31.13
N LEU A 168 -5.40 5.24 31.15
CA LEU A 168 -6.32 4.98 32.26
C LEU A 168 -5.56 4.77 33.57
N TYR A 169 -4.51 3.95 33.57
CA TYR A 169 -3.66 3.74 34.75
C TYR A 169 -3.11 5.07 35.27
N THR A 170 -2.64 5.94 34.37
CA THR A 170 -2.10 7.26 34.71
C THR A 170 -3.14 8.18 35.34
N ILE A 171 -4.38 8.17 34.83
CA ILE A 171 -5.49 8.93 35.40
C ILE A 171 -5.84 8.41 36.80
N PHE A 172 -6.00 7.08 36.95
CA PHE A 172 -6.46 6.48 38.20
C PHE A 172 -5.42 6.56 39.32
N PHE A 173 -4.16 6.26 39.03
CA PHE A 173 -3.11 6.12 40.05
C PHE A 173 -2.29 7.39 40.27
N TYR A 174 -2.00 8.15 39.20
CA TYR A 174 -1.19 9.37 39.30
C TYR A 174 -2.01 10.67 39.29
N LYS A 175 -3.35 10.59 39.11
CA LYS A 175 -4.26 11.74 39.02
C LYS A 175 -3.81 12.80 38.00
N ARG A 176 -3.08 12.38 36.96
CA ARG A 176 -2.66 13.25 35.86
C ARG A 176 -3.77 13.31 34.81
N ILE A 177 -3.96 14.48 34.21
CA ILE A 177 -4.89 14.68 33.10
C ILE A 177 -4.21 14.15 31.84
N THR A 178 -4.70 13.03 31.32
CA THR A 178 -4.31 12.49 30.01
C THR A 178 -5.53 11.87 29.33
N THR A 179 -5.49 11.69 28.02
CA THR A 179 -6.57 11.08 27.24
C THR A 179 -6.12 9.76 26.63
N PRO A 180 -7.01 8.75 26.52
CA PRO A 180 -6.71 7.48 25.83
C PRO A 180 -6.72 7.62 24.29
N THR A 181 -7.08 8.81 23.80
CA THR A 181 -7.24 9.14 22.39
C THR A 181 -6.34 10.29 22.01
N LEU A 182 -5.85 10.27 20.77
CA LEU A 182 -5.20 11.41 20.13
C LEU A 182 -6.29 12.19 19.41
N ASN A 183 -6.68 13.33 19.97
CA ASN A 183 -7.72 14.18 19.40
C ASN A 183 -7.07 15.35 18.67
N LEU A 184 -7.33 15.47 17.36
CA LEU A 184 -6.88 16.60 16.56
C LEU A 184 -8.08 17.49 16.23
N LYS A 185 -7.99 18.77 16.59
CA LYS A 185 -9.03 19.78 16.34
C LYS A 185 -8.63 20.66 15.16
N ILE A 186 -9.34 20.54 14.05
CA ILE A 186 -8.90 21.09 12.77
C ILE A 186 -9.88 22.15 12.28
N ARG A 187 -9.39 23.34 11.95
CA ARG A 187 -10.17 24.34 11.19
C ARG A 187 -9.99 24.06 9.71
N ARG A 188 -11.07 24.00 8.93
CA ARG A 188 -10.99 23.68 7.48
C ARG A 188 -10.03 24.61 6.73
N ASP A 189 -10.08 25.90 7.02
CA ASP A 189 -9.24 26.92 6.38
C ASP A 189 -7.75 26.82 6.77
N TYR A 190 -7.43 26.09 7.85
CA TYR A 190 -6.07 25.91 8.38
C TYR A 190 -5.68 24.43 8.46
N LEU A 191 -6.21 23.60 7.54
CA LEU A 191 -6.06 22.15 7.56
C LEU A 191 -4.62 21.69 7.74
N ILE A 192 -3.67 22.21 6.95
CA ILE A 192 -2.25 21.81 7.03
C ILE A 192 -1.63 22.29 8.35
N GLU A 193 -1.76 23.59 8.66
CA GLU A 193 -1.13 24.20 9.84
C GLU A 193 -1.62 23.52 11.13
N ASP A 194 -2.93 23.40 11.32
CA ASP A 194 -3.52 22.80 12.51
C ASP A 194 -3.10 21.33 12.66
N SER A 195 -3.05 20.58 11.54
CA SER A 195 -2.68 19.16 11.54
C SER A 195 -1.21 18.96 11.91
N LEU A 196 -0.30 19.61 11.18
CA LEU A 196 1.14 19.43 11.37
C LEU A 196 1.57 19.93 12.75
N LYS A 197 1.06 21.08 13.21
CA LYS A 197 1.38 21.63 14.52
C LYS A 197 0.89 20.76 15.67
N GLN A 198 -0.30 20.16 15.57
CA GLN A 198 -0.80 19.27 16.62
C GLN A 198 -0.09 17.92 16.64
N ILE A 199 0.28 17.37 15.47
CA ILE A 199 1.14 16.19 15.38
C ILE A 199 2.51 16.49 16.01
N GLU A 200 3.11 17.64 15.67
CA GLU A 200 4.39 18.08 16.24
C GLU A 200 4.31 18.26 17.77
N ASN A 201 3.27 18.89 18.28
CA ASN A 201 3.07 19.04 19.73
C ASN A 201 2.92 17.68 20.45
N SER A 202 2.31 16.69 19.77
CA SER A 202 2.22 15.33 20.30
C SER A 202 3.58 14.64 20.43
N LEU A 203 4.60 15.12 19.71
CA LEU A 203 5.98 14.66 19.84
C LEU A 203 6.74 15.37 20.96
N LYS A 204 6.41 16.62 21.29
CA LYS A 204 7.13 17.41 22.32
C LYS A 204 6.86 16.94 23.75
N HIS A 205 5.78 16.20 23.99
CA HIS A 205 5.50 15.58 25.28
C HIS A 205 6.43 14.38 25.63
N ILE A 206 7.47 14.12 24.83
CA ILE A 206 8.39 12.97 24.93
C ILE A 206 9.62 13.25 25.82
N GLU A 207 9.89 14.49 26.23
CA GLU A 207 11.11 14.86 26.98
C GLU A 207 11.07 14.59 28.50
N ASP A 208 10.03 13.94 29.04
CA ASP A 208 10.00 13.51 30.44
C ASP A 208 10.82 12.21 30.63
N TYR A 209 11.99 12.35 31.24
CA TYR A 209 13.09 11.39 31.41
C TYR A 209 12.76 10.00 32.05
N ASN A 210 11.49 9.73 32.40
CA ASN A 210 11.09 8.51 33.14
C ASN A 210 9.84 7.79 32.58
N SER A 211 9.23 8.25 31.49
CA SER A 211 8.20 7.44 30.80
C SER A 211 8.86 6.66 29.66
N GLU A 212 8.62 5.34 29.59
CA GLU A 212 8.93 4.57 28.39
C GLU A 212 8.49 5.34 27.13
N ILE A 213 9.44 5.48 26.20
CA ILE A 213 9.35 6.11 24.89
C ILE A 213 8.02 5.74 24.22
N GLY A 214 7.02 6.60 24.38
CA GLY A 214 5.63 6.16 24.41
C GLY A 214 4.73 6.79 23.37
N MET A 215 5.27 7.19 22.21
CA MET A 215 4.58 7.66 20.98
C MET A 215 3.07 7.93 21.17
N GLU A 216 2.71 9.13 21.64
CA GLU A 216 1.31 9.62 21.73
C GLU A 216 0.51 9.37 20.43
N LEU A 217 1.22 9.37 19.30
CA LEU A 217 0.73 9.04 17.96
C LEU A 217 0.14 7.62 17.80
N LYS A 218 0.43 6.71 18.74
CA LYS A 218 -0.13 5.35 18.77
C LYS A 218 -1.48 5.26 19.51
N LYS A 219 -1.99 6.35 20.08
CA LYS A 219 -3.35 6.38 20.61
C LYS A 219 -4.38 6.28 19.49
N SER A 220 -5.62 5.95 19.85
CA SER A 220 -6.72 5.99 18.87
C SER A 220 -6.94 7.42 18.37
N LEU A 221 -6.69 7.65 17.09
CA LEU A 221 -6.85 8.94 16.42
C LEU A 221 -8.33 9.28 16.27
N ARG A 222 -8.69 10.52 16.64
CA ARG A 222 -10.00 11.14 16.43
C ARG A 222 -9.84 12.53 15.86
N ILE A 223 -10.65 12.85 14.85
CA ILE A 223 -10.68 14.18 14.24
C ILE A 223 -11.95 14.93 14.63
N GLU A 224 -11.81 16.20 14.97
CA GLU A 224 -12.90 17.14 15.23
C GLU A 224 -12.70 18.36 14.32
N PHE A 225 -13.63 18.62 13.40
CA PHE A 225 -13.63 19.87 12.65
C PHE A 225 -14.28 20.97 13.49
N VAL A 226 -13.57 22.07 13.69
CA VAL A 226 -14.01 23.13 14.61
C VAL A 226 -15.26 23.81 14.07
N GLY A 227 -16.32 23.82 14.87
CA GLY A 227 -17.61 24.43 14.51
C GLY A 227 -18.56 23.51 13.73
N GLU A 228 -18.21 22.23 13.59
CA GLU A 228 -19.04 21.23 12.91
C GLU A 228 -19.57 20.17 13.90
N ASP A 229 -20.85 19.84 13.77
CA ASP A 229 -21.46 18.76 14.53
C ASP A 229 -21.03 17.41 13.92
N GLY A 230 -20.21 16.66 14.64
CA GLY A 230 -19.76 15.34 14.19
C GLY A 230 -19.06 14.53 15.28
N VAL A 231 -19.35 13.23 15.33
CA VAL A 231 -18.60 12.26 16.15
C VAL A 231 -17.79 11.39 15.22
N ASP A 232 -16.47 11.39 15.38
CA ASP A 232 -15.60 10.59 14.54
C ASP A 232 -15.71 9.09 14.88
N ALA A 233 -16.49 8.38 14.06
CA ALA A 233 -16.55 6.92 14.01
C ALA A 233 -15.65 6.34 12.90
N GLY A 234 -14.71 7.13 12.37
CA GLY A 234 -13.79 6.79 11.27
C GLY A 234 -13.99 7.64 10.02
N GLY A 235 -15.18 8.21 9.84
CA GLY A 235 -15.52 9.03 8.67
C GLY A 235 -14.76 10.35 8.60
N LEU A 236 -14.72 11.11 9.71
CA LEU A 236 -14.00 12.38 9.79
C LEU A 236 -12.49 12.17 9.67
N ARG A 237 -11.97 11.08 10.27
CA ARG A 237 -10.58 10.68 10.09
C ARG A 237 -10.24 10.39 8.64
N LYS A 238 -11.08 9.65 7.92
CA LYS A 238 -10.88 9.35 6.50
C LYS A 238 -10.87 10.63 5.66
N GLU A 239 -11.84 11.52 5.88
CA GLU A 239 -11.90 12.83 5.21
C GLU A 239 -10.65 13.65 5.46
N TRP A 240 -10.23 13.78 6.73
CA TRP A 240 -9.04 14.52 7.12
C TRP A 240 -7.78 14.01 6.41
N PHE A 241 -7.55 12.70 6.39
CA PHE A 241 -6.41 12.12 5.68
C PHE A 241 -6.42 12.45 4.19
N LEU A 242 -7.56 12.26 3.53
CA LEU A 242 -7.69 12.49 2.09
C LEU A 242 -7.47 13.96 1.72
N LEU A 243 -8.06 14.89 2.48
CA LEU A 243 -7.87 16.32 2.27
C LEU A 243 -6.43 16.74 2.56
N LEU A 244 -5.87 16.36 3.71
CA LEU A 244 -4.54 16.77 4.13
C LEU A 244 -3.48 16.30 3.13
N VAL A 245 -3.55 15.04 2.71
CA VAL A 245 -2.61 14.47 1.74
C VAL A 245 -2.75 15.15 0.38
N ARG A 246 -3.98 15.38 -0.11
CA ARG A 246 -4.20 16.09 -1.38
C ARG A 246 -3.54 17.46 -1.39
N HIS A 247 -3.58 18.20 -0.28
CA HIS A 247 -2.92 19.49 -0.17
C HIS A 247 -1.40 19.40 -0.02
N LEU A 248 -0.89 18.48 0.80
CA LEU A 248 0.55 18.31 1.03
C LEU A 248 1.32 17.88 -0.23
N PHE A 249 0.68 17.07 -1.08
CA PHE A 249 1.25 16.56 -2.33
C PHE A 249 0.89 17.41 -3.55
N ASP A 250 0.13 18.49 -3.38
CA ASP A 250 -0.11 19.47 -4.44
C ASP A 250 1.22 20.18 -4.77
N PRO A 251 1.66 20.22 -6.04
CA PRO A 251 2.88 20.93 -6.42
C PRO A 251 2.91 22.40 -6.02
N LYS A 252 1.75 23.04 -5.86
CA LYS A 252 1.62 24.42 -5.37
C LYS A 252 2.03 24.57 -3.92
N PHE A 253 1.96 23.50 -3.12
CA PHE A 253 2.47 23.51 -1.75
C PHE A 253 4.01 23.48 -1.72
N GLY A 254 4.65 22.93 -2.76
CA GLY A 254 6.09 23.05 -2.97
C GLY A 254 6.95 21.93 -2.36
N MET A 255 6.37 20.98 -1.62
CA MET A 255 7.11 19.83 -1.09
C MET A 255 7.41 18.74 -2.14
N PHE A 256 6.54 18.59 -3.14
CA PHE A 256 6.64 17.56 -4.16
C PHE A 256 6.52 18.17 -5.55
N THR A 257 7.27 17.63 -6.51
CA THR A 257 7.12 17.91 -7.93
C THR A 257 6.14 16.91 -8.56
N TRP A 258 5.61 17.26 -9.73
CA TRP A 258 4.67 16.42 -10.47
C TRP A 258 5.17 16.19 -11.89
N ASP A 259 5.14 14.93 -12.33
CA ASP A 259 5.44 14.53 -13.69
C ASP A 259 4.13 14.38 -14.48
N GLU A 260 4.00 15.14 -15.56
CA GLU A 260 2.76 15.17 -16.35
C GLU A 260 2.55 13.90 -17.19
N ASP A 261 3.61 13.15 -17.51
CA ASP A 261 3.50 11.95 -18.33
C ASP A 261 3.03 10.76 -17.49
N SER A 262 3.63 10.56 -16.32
CA SER A 262 3.33 9.45 -15.42
C SER A 262 2.17 9.73 -14.45
N LYS A 263 1.84 11.02 -14.22
CA LYS A 263 0.93 11.47 -13.16
C LYS A 263 1.40 11.03 -11.77
N LEU A 264 2.72 11.03 -11.56
CA LEU A 264 3.36 10.70 -10.30
C LEU A 264 4.07 11.92 -9.73
N CYS A 265 4.20 11.92 -8.41
CA CYS A 265 4.89 12.96 -7.67
C CYS A 265 6.22 12.46 -7.09
N TRP A 266 7.15 13.37 -6.88
CA TRP A 266 8.45 13.09 -6.26
C TRP A 266 8.90 14.22 -5.36
N PHE A 267 9.87 13.98 -4.50
CA PHE A 267 10.38 14.99 -3.58
C PHE A 267 10.96 16.16 -4.36
N ASN A 268 10.62 17.39 -3.95
CA ASN A 268 11.15 18.59 -4.58
C ASN A 268 12.56 18.89 -4.04
N PRO A 269 13.64 18.78 -4.85
CA PRO A 269 14.99 19.10 -4.41
C PRO A 269 15.18 20.59 -4.08
N ALA A 270 14.31 21.47 -4.62
CA ALA A 270 14.31 22.91 -4.39
C ALA A 270 13.24 23.36 -3.37
N SER A 271 12.72 22.44 -2.56
CA SER A 271 11.68 22.76 -1.58
C SER A 271 12.16 23.82 -0.58
N LEU A 272 11.30 24.79 -0.29
CA LEU A 272 11.49 25.76 0.79
C LEU A 272 10.96 25.23 2.14
N GLU A 273 10.21 24.13 2.12
CA GLU A 273 9.71 23.51 3.34
C GLU A 273 10.82 22.77 4.07
N THR A 274 10.74 22.78 5.40
CA THR A 274 11.82 22.27 6.26
C THR A 274 11.86 20.74 6.28
N SER A 275 13.02 20.20 6.65
CA SER A 275 13.18 18.78 7.01
C SER A 275 12.13 18.30 8.00
N ASP A 276 11.76 19.12 8.99
CA ASP A 276 10.75 18.78 9.98
C ASP A 276 9.37 18.59 9.36
N GLN A 277 9.00 19.37 8.33
CA GLN A 277 7.75 19.14 7.63
C GLN A 277 7.75 17.81 6.88
N TYR A 278 8.83 17.47 6.17
CA TYR A 278 8.91 16.14 5.52
C TYR A 278 8.79 15.02 6.54
N TYR A 279 9.40 15.18 7.71
CA TYR A 279 9.24 14.24 8.82
C TYR A 279 7.77 14.12 9.28
N LEU A 280 7.05 15.24 9.44
CA LEU A 280 5.62 15.20 9.78
C LEU A 280 4.77 14.59 8.66
N VAL A 281 5.06 14.83 7.39
CA VAL A 281 4.40 14.16 6.26
C VAL A 281 4.63 12.65 6.31
N GLY A 282 5.86 12.22 6.62
CA GLY A 282 6.15 10.81 6.89
C GLY A 282 5.27 10.22 7.99
N ILE A 283 5.08 10.95 9.10
CA ILE A 283 4.17 10.56 10.19
C ILE A 283 2.74 10.44 9.69
N VAL A 284 2.24 11.37 8.86
CA VAL A 284 0.88 11.32 8.30
C VAL A 284 0.66 10.05 7.48
N ILE A 285 1.61 9.67 6.63
CA ILE A 285 1.53 8.41 5.87
C ILE A 285 1.53 7.19 6.82
N GLY A 286 2.38 7.20 7.84
CA GLY A 286 2.41 6.14 8.85
C GLY A 286 1.11 6.05 9.66
N LEU A 287 0.54 7.19 10.07
CA LEU A 287 -0.76 7.24 10.74
C LEU A 287 -1.88 6.67 9.87
N ALA A 288 -1.85 6.88 8.56
CA ALA A 288 -2.86 6.34 7.65
C ALA A 288 -2.84 4.81 7.63
N ILE A 289 -1.66 4.21 7.50
CA ILE A 289 -1.47 2.74 7.59
C ILE A 289 -1.94 2.24 8.95
N TYR A 290 -1.50 2.89 10.04
CA TYR A 290 -1.86 2.54 11.42
C TYR A 290 -3.36 2.64 11.72
N ASN A 291 -4.10 3.39 10.91
CA ASN A 291 -5.55 3.58 11.02
C ASN A 291 -6.32 2.97 9.84
N SER A 292 -5.68 2.08 9.08
CA SER A 292 -6.29 1.31 7.98
C SER A 292 -7.00 2.22 6.97
N THR A 293 -6.41 3.37 6.65
CA THR A 293 -6.97 4.40 5.77
C THR A 293 -6.16 4.50 4.48
N ILE A 294 -6.83 4.33 3.35
CA ILE A 294 -6.26 4.51 2.02
C ILE A 294 -6.11 6.01 1.74
N LEU A 295 -5.01 6.36 1.10
CA LEU A 295 -4.65 7.73 0.74
C LEU A 295 -4.61 7.91 -0.78
N ASP A 296 -4.92 9.11 -1.23
CA ASP A 296 -4.76 9.52 -2.62
C ASP A 296 -3.35 10.07 -2.88
N VAL A 297 -2.33 9.21 -2.71
CA VAL A 297 -0.91 9.59 -2.86
C VAL A 297 -0.34 9.07 -4.17
N HIS A 298 0.29 9.96 -4.92
CA HIS A 298 0.83 9.69 -6.25
C HIS A 298 2.33 9.35 -6.27
N LEU A 299 2.88 8.76 -5.18
CA LEU A 299 4.29 8.35 -5.13
C LEU A 299 4.54 7.09 -5.97
N PRO A 300 5.69 6.97 -6.67
CA PRO A 300 6.06 5.75 -7.41
C PRO A 300 6.52 4.62 -6.48
N LEU A 301 6.49 3.37 -6.97
CA LEU A 301 7.07 2.19 -6.30
C LEU A 301 8.51 2.42 -5.79
N ALA A 302 9.29 3.24 -6.51
CA ALA A 302 10.64 3.66 -6.11
C ALA A 302 10.69 4.24 -4.69
N CYS A 303 9.69 5.04 -4.29
CA CYS A 303 9.63 5.59 -2.93
C CYS A 303 9.54 4.48 -1.88
N TYR A 304 8.67 3.50 -2.11
CA TYR A 304 8.47 2.37 -1.21
C TYR A 304 9.68 1.42 -1.18
N LYS A 305 10.35 1.21 -2.31
CA LYS A 305 11.63 0.49 -2.36
C LYS A 305 12.68 1.18 -1.48
N LYS A 306 12.83 2.50 -1.60
CA LYS A 306 13.78 3.28 -0.79
C LYS A 306 13.48 3.21 0.71
N LEU A 307 12.19 3.19 1.12
CA LEU A 307 11.83 3.01 2.54
C LEU A 307 12.44 1.72 3.09
N PHE A 308 12.35 0.63 2.33
CA PHE A 308 12.91 -0.69 2.67
C PHE A 308 14.40 -0.84 2.36
N GLY A 309 15.11 0.23 1.97
CA GLY A 309 16.54 0.17 1.63
C GLY A 309 16.85 -0.63 0.37
N ILE A 310 15.88 -0.80 -0.53
CA ILE A 310 16.06 -1.47 -1.81
C ILE A 310 16.58 -0.45 -2.83
N TYR A 311 17.58 -0.87 -3.60
CA TYR A 311 18.17 -0.07 -4.67
C TYR A 311 17.12 0.32 -5.71
N VAL A 312 17.18 1.55 -6.19
CA VAL A 312 16.36 2.10 -7.27
C VAL A 312 17.25 2.61 -8.40
N GLY A 313 16.88 2.31 -9.63
CA GLY A 313 17.71 2.57 -10.81
C GLY A 313 16.93 3.09 -12.02
N LEU A 314 17.49 2.90 -13.23
CA LEU A 314 16.91 3.44 -14.46
C LEU A 314 15.50 2.90 -14.74
N GLU A 315 15.25 1.63 -14.41
CA GLU A 315 13.91 1.02 -14.52
C GLU A 315 12.89 1.70 -13.61
N ASP A 316 13.30 2.17 -12.43
CA ASP A 316 12.44 2.91 -11.52
C ASP A 316 12.21 4.35 -12.02
N LEU A 317 13.26 4.99 -12.54
CA LEU A 317 13.15 6.31 -13.17
C LEU A 317 12.19 6.27 -14.37
N LYS A 318 12.17 5.18 -15.13
CA LYS A 318 11.27 4.99 -16.27
C LYS A 318 9.78 5.00 -15.88
N VAL A 319 9.46 4.56 -14.67
CA VAL A 319 8.08 4.63 -14.14
C VAL A 319 7.73 6.07 -13.75
N PHE A 320 8.65 6.79 -13.11
CA PHE A 320 8.43 8.15 -12.62
C PHE A 320 8.53 9.24 -13.72
N GLN A 321 9.58 9.22 -14.53
CA GLN A 321 9.84 10.18 -15.61
C GLN A 321 10.15 9.45 -16.92
N PRO A 322 9.13 8.88 -17.59
CA PRO A 322 9.31 7.99 -18.75
C PRO A 322 10.02 8.69 -19.91
N SER A 323 9.66 9.94 -20.21
CA SER A 323 10.29 10.73 -21.28
C SER A 323 11.76 11.01 -21.00
N PHE A 324 12.11 11.31 -19.75
CA PHE A 324 13.49 11.54 -19.36
C PHE A 324 14.32 10.25 -19.40
N ALA A 325 13.79 9.15 -18.85
CA ALA A 325 14.44 7.84 -18.91
C ALA A 325 14.68 7.38 -20.35
N LYS A 326 13.73 7.61 -21.27
CA LYS A 326 13.89 7.32 -22.70
C LYS A 326 15.07 8.08 -23.32
N GLY A 327 15.30 9.33 -22.92
CA GLY A 327 16.48 10.09 -23.35
C GLY A 327 17.80 9.47 -22.88
N LEU A 328 17.84 8.96 -21.65
CA LEU A 328 19.00 8.24 -21.11
C LEU A 328 19.21 6.89 -21.82
N GLU A 329 18.14 6.15 -22.12
CA GLU A 329 18.20 4.91 -22.92
C GLU A 329 18.73 5.17 -24.34
N GLN A 330 18.34 6.28 -24.97
CA GLN A 330 18.87 6.71 -26.26
C GLN A 330 20.36 7.03 -26.18
N LEU A 331 20.81 7.73 -25.14
CA LEU A 331 22.23 7.99 -24.90
C LEU A 331 23.03 6.67 -24.77
N LEU A 332 22.50 5.69 -24.03
CA LEU A 332 23.12 4.37 -23.83
C LEU A 332 23.25 3.55 -25.12
N THR A 333 22.35 3.75 -26.07
CA THR A 333 22.28 2.95 -27.31
C THR A 333 22.80 3.69 -28.54
N PHE A 334 23.09 4.98 -28.43
CA PHE A 334 23.57 5.80 -29.53
C PHE A 334 24.88 5.26 -30.14
N GLU A 335 24.93 5.09 -31.46
CA GLU A 335 26.10 4.51 -32.13
C GLU A 335 27.14 5.54 -32.59
N GLY A 336 26.71 6.80 -32.78
CA GLY A 336 27.53 7.92 -33.26
C GLY A 336 28.47 8.49 -32.19
N ASP A 337 28.99 9.69 -32.46
CA ASP A 337 29.84 10.42 -31.52
C ASP A 337 28.99 11.06 -30.42
N VAL A 338 29.02 10.44 -29.23
CA VAL A 338 28.25 10.86 -28.06
C VAL A 338 28.62 12.27 -27.61
N GLU A 339 29.91 12.62 -27.61
CA GLU A 339 30.40 13.87 -27.04
C GLU A 339 29.93 15.07 -27.87
N SER A 340 30.14 15.02 -29.18
CA SER A 340 29.73 16.10 -30.09
C SER A 340 28.23 16.14 -30.36
N THR A 341 27.50 15.02 -30.18
CA THR A 341 26.05 14.99 -30.40
C THR A 341 25.26 15.46 -29.18
N PHE A 342 25.62 14.98 -27.98
CA PHE A 342 24.86 15.28 -26.77
C PHE A 342 25.40 16.50 -26.02
N CYS A 343 26.71 16.80 -26.16
CA CYS A 343 27.38 17.92 -25.49
C CYS A 343 27.03 18.02 -23.99
N ARG A 344 27.06 16.88 -23.31
CA ARG A 344 26.81 16.78 -21.86
C ARG A 344 28.13 16.57 -21.14
N ASP A 345 28.24 17.17 -19.96
CA ASP A 345 29.26 16.88 -18.97
C ASP A 345 28.64 16.06 -17.82
N PHE A 346 29.44 15.57 -16.88
CA PHE A 346 28.96 14.86 -15.69
C PHE A 346 28.31 15.81 -14.66
N VAL A 347 27.19 16.41 -15.07
CA VAL A 347 26.45 17.42 -14.30
C VAL A 347 24.96 17.09 -14.34
N GLY A 348 24.36 16.97 -13.15
CA GLY A 348 22.93 16.86 -12.93
C GLY A 348 22.28 18.24 -12.85
N GLU A 349 21.04 18.34 -13.31
CA GLU A 349 20.33 19.61 -13.37
C GLU A 349 18.93 19.47 -12.74
N TYR A 350 18.52 20.48 -11.97
CA TYR A 350 17.13 20.63 -11.49
C TYR A 350 16.74 22.11 -11.46
N GLU A 351 15.45 22.38 -11.60
CA GLU A 351 14.93 23.75 -11.55
C GLU A 351 14.71 24.19 -10.10
N ALA A 352 15.18 25.38 -9.74
CA ALA A 352 14.92 26.04 -8.47
C ALA A 352 14.64 27.52 -8.71
N PHE A 353 13.44 27.98 -8.36
CA PHE A 353 13.04 29.40 -8.45
C PHE A 353 13.18 30.01 -9.86
N GLY A 354 12.87 29.24 -10.90
CA GLY A 354 13.01 29.67 -12.30
C GLY A 354 14.44 29.67 -12.84
N GLU A 355 15.42 29.20 -12.04
CA GLU A 355 16.80 29.00 -12.45
C GLU A 355 17.15 27.52 -12.52
N LEU A 356 17.92 27.14 -13.53
CA LEU A 356 18.48 25.79 -13.63
C LEU A 356 19.71 25.68 -12.73
N LYS A 357 19.62 24.90 -11.65
CA LYS A 357 20.76 24.57 -10.79
C LYS A 357 21.51 23.39 -11.37
N ARG A 358 22.83 23.57 -11.51
CA ARG A 358 23.77 22.58 -12.04
C ARG A 358 24.60 22.01 -10.90
N VAL A 359 24.65 20.69 -10.77
CA VAL A 359 25.38 19.97 -9.71
C VAL A 359 26.32 18.95 -10.34
N PRO A 360 27.64 19.04 -10.12
CA PRO A 360 28.57 18.01 -10.58
C PRO A 360 28.22 16.64 -9.99
N LEU A 361 28.07 15.63 -10.83
CA LEU A 361 27.72 14.26 -10.44
C LEU A 361 28.93 13.48 -9.88
N ILE A 362 30.12 13.95 -10.21
CA ILE A 362 31.41 13.46 -9.77
C ILE A 362 32.32 14.66 -9.49
N HIS A 363 33.46 14.42 -8.85
CA HIS A 363 34.47 15.46 -8.66
C HIS A 363 34.93 16.02 -10.01
N ASN A 364 34.87 17.35 -10.17
CA ASN A 364 35.20 18.06 -11.41
C ASN A 364 34.35 17.63 -12.63
N GLY A 365 33.10 17.19 -12.38
CA GLY A 365 32.20 16.67 -13.40
C GLY A 365 31.82 17.68 -14.48
N GLU A 366 31.85 18.96 -14.17
CA GLU A 366 31.64 20.08 -15.10
C GLU A 366 32.72 20.21 -16.18
N ASN A 367 33.87 19.55 -16.01
CA ASN A 367 34.97 19.50 -16.97
C ASN A 367 35.18 18.08 -17.54
N MET A 368 34.24 17.17 -17.32
CA MET A 368 34.31 15.79 -17.80
C MET A 368 33.20 15.52 -18.82
N PRO A 369 33.50 15.54 -20.12
CA PRO A 369 32.50 15.30 -21.15
C PRO A 369 32.02 13.84 -21.14
N VAL A 370 30.75 13.67 -21.50
CA VAL A 370 30.13 12.36 -21.71
C VAL A 370 30.52 11.85 -23.09
N THR A 371 31.16 10.69 -23.10
CA THR A 371 31.69 10.00 -24.27
C THR A 371 31.05 8.62 -24.40
N LYS A 372 31.31 7.93 -25.52
CA LYS A 372 30.85 6.55 -25.73
C LYS A 372 31.32 5.58 -24.65
N TYR A 373 32.48 5.83 -24.05
CA TYR A 373 33.11 4.93 -23.07
C TYR A 373 32.60 5.13 -21.64
N ASN A 374 32.23 6.36 -21.26
CA ASN A 374 31.81 6.69 -19.90
C ASN A 374 30.29 6.93 -19.74
N ARG A 375 29.50 6.91 -20.83
CA ARG A 375 28.05 7.12 -20.81
C ARG A 375 27.27 6.22 -19.84
N GLY A 376 27.76 5.00 -19.59
CA GLY A 376 27.13 4.08 -18.64
C GLY A 376 27.19 4.61 -17.22
N ASP A 377 28.38 5.05 -16.79
CA ASP A 377 28.59 5.67 -15.48
C ASP A 377 27.85 7.02 -15.40
N TYR A 378 27.86 7.84 -16.45
CA TYR A 378 27.05 9.06 -16.49
C TYR A 378 25.57 8.78 -16.21
N VAL A 379 24.96 7.80 -16.90
CA VAL A 379 23.54 7.47 -16.71
C VAL A 379 23.28 6.93 -15.31
N GLU A 380 24.14 6.04 -14.79
CA GLU A 380 24.00 5.53 -13.42
C GLU A 380 24.07 6.66 -12.38
N ARG A 381 25.04 7.57 -12.51
CA ARG A 381 25.20 8.73 -11.62
C ARG A 381 24.04 9.71 -11.72
N TYR A 382 23.54 9.98 -12.93
CA TYR A 382 22.41 10.89 -13.12
C TYR A 382 21.13 10.31 -12.51
N VAL A 383 20.87 9.02 -12.75
CA VAL A 383 19.73 8.31 -12.14
C VAL A 383 19.84 8.35 -10.61
N ASN A 384 21.03 8.07 -10.06
CA ASN A 384 21.28 8.17 -8.63
C ASN A 384 21.05 9.58 -8.09
N PHE A 385 21.47 10.61 -8.84
CA PHE A 385 21.24 11.99 -8.48
C PHE A 385 19.75 12.33 -8.37
N VAL A 386 18.93 11.94 -9.36
CA VAL A 386 17.48 12.21 -9.38
C VAL A 386 16.73 11.43 -8.29
N LEU A 387 17.04 10.14 -8.14
CA LEU A 387 16.29 9.27 -7.22
C LEU A 387 16.82 9.27 -5.78
N ASN A 388 18.06 9.73 -5.55
CA ASN A 388 18.72 9.71 -4.24
C ASN A 388 19.33 11.06 -3.89
N ASP A 389 20.42 11.47 -4.55
CA ASP A 389 21.29 12.52 -4.00
C ASP A 389 20.58 13.87 -3.85
N SER A 390 19.84 14.30 -4.87
CA SER A 390 19.13 15.60 -4.91
C SER A 390 18.02 15.74 -3.87
N ILE A 391 17.53 14.63 -3.31
CA ILE A 391 16.38 14.59 -2.40
C ILE A 391 16.72 13.99 -1.03
N THR A 392 18.01 13.79 -0.75
CA THR A 392 18.49 13.05 0.43
C THR A 392 17.92 13.61 1.73
N GLU A 393 17.98 14.93 1.91
CA GLU A 393 17.50 15.58 3.13
C GLU A 393 15.99 15.39 3.34
N GLN A 394 15.21 15.64 2.29
CA GLN A 394 13.76 15.54 2.30
C GLN A 394 13.31 14.10 2.54
N PHE A 395 13.91 13.16 1.81
CA PHE A 395 13.54 11.75 1.89
C PHE A 395 13.95 11.10 3.20
N GLU A 396 15.14 11.35 3.73
CA GLU A 396 15.56 10.76 5.01
C GLU A 396 14.72 11.28 6.17
N SER A 397 14.32 12.56 6.15
CA SER A 397 13.37 13.10 7.13
C SER A 397 11.98 12.45 6.98
N PHE A 398 11.44 12.35 5.77
CA PHE A 398 10.19 11.63 5.50
C PHE A 398 10.23 10.17 5.96
N LYS A 399 11.30 9.44 5.65
CA LYS A 399 11.51 8.05 6.03
C LYS A 399 11.53 7.89 7.55
N ARG A 400 12.24 8.77 8.29
CA ARG A 400 12.22 8.77 9.76
C ARG A 400 10.80 8.96 10.30
N GLY A 401 10.02 9.85 9.70
CA GLY A 401 8.63 10.10 10.08
C GLY A 401 7.74 8.89 9.85
N PHE A 402 7.85 8.27 8.67
CA PHE A 402 7.12 7.05 8.30
C PHE A 402 7.34 5.92 9.30
N TYR A 403 8.60 5.63 9.64
CA TYR A 403 8.94 4.60 10.61
C TYR A 403 8.64 4.97 12.06
N HIS A 404 8.41 6.25 12.37
CA HIS A 404 8.01 6.67 13.72
C HIS A 404 6.67 6.06 14.12
N VAL A 405 5.73 5.88 13.19
CA VAL A 405 4.44 5.23 13.52
C VAL A 405 4.44 3.75 13.16
N CYS A 406 4.97 3.41 11.98
CA CYS A 406 4.86 2.06 11.41
C CYS A 406 6.09 1.15 11.61
N GLY A 407 7.09 1.55 12.39
CA GLY A 407 8.38 0.84 12.56
C GLY A 407 8.37 -0.48 13.34
N GLY A 408 7.32 -1.30 13.25
CA GLY A 408 7.17 -2.56 13.96
C GLY A 408 7.37 -3.83 13.11
N ASN A 409 7.35 -4.99 13.77
CA ASN A 409 7.53 -6.29 13.10
C ASN A 409 6.45 -6.57 12.05
N ALA A 410 5.20 -6.16 12.28
CA ALA A 410 4.11 -6.34 11.33
C ALA A 410 4.38 -5.70 9.96
N LEU A 411 4.95 -4.49 9.91
CA LEU A 411 5.29 -3.82 8.66
C LEU A 411 6.38 -4.58 7.89
N SER A 412 7.32 -5.22 8.58
CA SER A 412 8.41 -5.98 7.95
C SER A 412 7.96 -7.21 7.17
N LEU A 413 6.71 -7.65 7.33
CA LEU A 413 6.11 -8.75 6.57
C LEU A 413 5.73 -8.33 5.14
N PHE A 414 5.70 -7.03 4.85
CA PHE A 414 5.28 -6.51 3.56
C PHE A 414 6.47 -6.30 2.61
N GLN A 415 6.21 -6.44 1.32
CA GLN A 415 7.08 -6.01 0.23
C GLN A 415 6.72 -4.58 -0.20
N PRO A 416 7.62 -3.84 -0.88
CA PRO A 416 7.36 -2.49 -1.35
C PRO A 416 6.05 -2.36 -2.16
N GLU A 417 5.78 -3.32 -3.05
CA GLU A 417 4.57 -3.37 -3.88
C GLU A 417 3.30 -3.53 -3.02
N GLU A 418 3.39 -4.25 -1.91
CA GLU A 418 2.28 -4.44 -0.98
C GLU A 418 2.05 -3.18 -0.12
N ILE A 419 3.11 -2.48 0.30
CA ILE A 419 2.96 -1.20 1.03
C ILE A 419 2.41 -0.11 0.12
N GLU A 420 2.86 -0.04 -1.13
CA GLU A 420 2.25 0.85 -2.13
C GLU A 420 0.76 0.59 -2.25
N LEU A 421 0.38 -0.69 -2.42
CA LEU A 421 -1.00 -1.11 -2.51
C LEU A 421 -1.81 -0.83 -1.23
N LEU A 422 -1.20 -0.96 -0.06
CA LEU A 422 -1.83 -0.65 1.24
C LEU A 422 -2.10 0.85 1.39
N VAL A 423 -1.17 1.69 0.94
CA VAL A 423 -1.26 3.15 1.05
C VAL A 423 -2.20 3.72 0.01
N ARG A 424 -2.03 3.38 -1.28
CA ARG A 424 -2.80 3.96 -2.38
C ARG A 424 -4.09 3.21 -2.66
N GLY A 425 -4.17 1.92 -2.36
CA GLY A 425 -5.22 1.06 -2.88
C GLY A 425 -4.99 0.67 -4.35
N SER A 426 -5.84 -0.21 -4.86
CA SER A 426 -5.68 -0.81 -6.19
C SER A 426 -6.31 0.03 -7.30
N ALA A 427 -5.62 0.05 -8.44
CA ALA A 427 -6.07 0.61 -9.71
C ALA A 427 -6.66 -0.45 -10.67
N GLU A 428 -6.78 -1.71 -10.23
CA GLU A 428 -7.32 -2.80 -11.05
C GLU A 428 -8.77 -2.54 -11.46
N PRO A 429 -9.17 -2.88 -12.71
CA PRO A 429 -10.52 -2.63 -13.24
C PRO A 429 -11.65 -2.99 -12.26
N LEU A 430 -12.73 -2.22 -12.31
CA LEU A 430 -13.85 -2.45 -11.40
C LEU A 430 -14.71 -3.63 -11.87
N GLU A 431 -14.65 -4.73 -11.14
CA GLU A 431 -15.60 -5.84 -11.27
C GLU A 431 -16.94 -5.47 -10.63
N ILE A 432 -17.82 -4.86 -11.41
CA ILE A 432 -19.10 -4.26 -10.94
C ILE A 432 -19.99 -5.30 -10.24
N ASP A 433 -19.97 -6.55 -10.68
CA ASP A 433 -20.75 -7.62 -10.07
C ASP A 433 -20.25 -8.01 -8.68
N GLU A 434 -18.93 -7.95 -8.44
CA GLU A 434 -18.36 -8.14 -7.10
C GLU A 434 -18.78 -7.03 -6.15
N LEU A 435 -18.72 -5.77 -6.62
CA LEU A 435 -19.15 -4.62 -5.83
C LEU A 435 -20.65 -4.70 -5.51
N LYS A 436 -21.47 -5.07 -6.50
CA LYS A 436 -22.91 -5.27 -6.30
C LYS A 436 -23.18 -6.32 -5.23
N ALA A 437 -22.47 -7.46 -5.27
CA ALA A 437 -22.67 -8.57 -4.34
C ALA A 437 -22.40 -8.20 -2.87
N VAL A 438 -21.56 -7.19 -2.61
CA VAL A 438 -21.23 -6.73 -1.26
C VAL A 438 -21.91 -5.41 -0.87
N THR A 439 -22.74 -4.85 -1.76
CA THR A 439 -23.43 -3.59 -1.50
C THR A 439 -24.56 -3.76 -0.51
N VAL A 440 -24.59 -2.91 0.52
CA VAL A 440 -25.69 -2.86 1.49
C VAL A 440 -26.74 -1.86 1.05
N TYR A 441 -28.00 -2.28 0.97
CA TYR A 441 -29.13 -1.43 0.63
C TYR A 441 -29.90 -1.00 1.89
N GLU A 442 -30.15 0.30 2.03
CA GLU A 442 -31.00 0.83 3.11
C GLU A 442 -32.25 1.47 2.54
N ARG A 443 -33.42 1.03 3.01
CA ARG A 443 -34.74 1.53 2.53
C ARG A 443 -34.99 1.32 1.03
N PHE A 444 -34.14 0.53 0.36
CA PHE A 444 -34.34 -0.07 -0.96
C PHE A 444 -34.38 -1.59 -0.80
N SER A 445 -35.16 -2.28 -1.63
CA SER A 445 -34.92 -3.69 -1.97
C SER A 445 -33.93 -3.79 -3.14
N GLU A 446 -33.11 -4.85 -3.16
CA GLU A 446 -32.17 -5.11 -4.26
C GLU A 446 -32.88 -5.23 -5.62
N ASP A 447 -34.12 -5.74 -5.61
CA ASP A 447 -34.94 -5.92 -6.80
C ASP A 447 -35.70 -4.65 -7.23
N GLU A 448 -35.58 -3.52 -6.53
CA GLU A 448 -36.26 -2.29 -6.96
C GLU A 448 -35.74 -1.81 -8.33
N GLU A 449 -36.65 -1.22 -9.13
CA GLU A 449 -36.34 -0.79 -10.49
C GLU A 449 -35.20 0.26 -10.52
N THR A 450 -35.19 1.21 -9.57
CA THR A 450 -34.11 2.20 -9.45
C THR A 450 -32.75 1.54 -9.22
N ILE A 451 -32.68 0.49 -8.40
CA ILE A 451 -31.43 -0.24 -8.10
C ILE A 451 -30.97 -1.05 -9.33
N ARG A 452 -31.89 -1.76 -10.00
CA ARG A 452 -31.58 -2.47 -11.25
C ARG A 452 -31.06 -1.52 -12.33
N ASN A 453 -31.68 -0.35 -12.47
CA ASN A 453 -31.24 0.68 -13.40
C ASN A 453 -29.87 1.25 -13.02
N PHE A 454 -29.61 1.52 -11.73
CA PHE A 454 -28.30 1.98 -11.26
C PHE A 454 -27.17 1.03 -11.68
N TRP A 455 -27.29 -0.26 -11.38
CA TRP A 455 -26.23 -1.24 -11.70
C TRP A 455 -26.04 -1.43 -13.20
N SER A 456 -27.14 -1.42 -13.97
CA SER A 456 -27.05 -1.49 -15.42
C SER A 456 -26.33 -0.27 -16.00
N LEU A 457 -26.63 0.94 -15.50
CA LEU A 457 -25.94 2.17 -15.91
C LEU A 457 -24.45 2.14 -15.51
N PHE A 458 -24.13 1.68 -14.30
CA PHE A 458 -22.75 1.58 -13.83
C PHE A 458 -21.93 0.61 -14.70
N ARG A 459 -22.52 -0.51 -15.12
CA ARG A 459 -21.87 -1.47 -16.04
C ARG A 459 -21.65 -0.88 -17.45
N GLU A 460 -22.54 -0.01 -17.91
CA GLU A 460 -22.46 0.65 -19.22
C GLU A 460 -21.49 1.84 -19.26
N MET A 461 -21.10 2.37 -18.10
CA MET A 461 -20.10 3.43 -18.01
C MET A 461 -18.72 2.94 -18.48
N ASP A 462 -17.99 3.80 -19.18
CA ASP A 462 -16.58 3.53 -19.48
C ASP A 462 -15.74 3.50 -18.17
N PRO A 463 -14.53 2.89 -18.19
CA PRO A 463 -13.71 2.76 -16.99
C PRO A 463 -13.37 4.08 -16.30
N GLN A 464 -13.25 5.20 -17.04
CA GLN A 464 -12.96 6.50 -16.44
C GLN A 464 -14.17 7.03 -15.66
N MET A 465 -15.36 6.90 -16.24
CA MET A 465 -16.60 7.31 -15.58
C MET A 465 -16.93 6.41 -14.39
N GLN A 466 -16.62 5.12 -14.47
CA GLN A 466 -16.72 4.19 -13.34
C GLN A 466 -15.83 4.64 -12.16
N ARG A 467 -14.59 5.05 -12.43
CA ARG A 467 -13.67 5.61 -11.42
C ARG A 467 -14.17 6.92 -10.83
N LYS A 468 -14.77 7.80 -11.65
CA LYS A 468 -15.38 9.03 -11.16
C LYS A 468 -16.59 8.75 -10.26
N LEU A 469 -17.42 7.77 -10.58
CA LEU A 469 -18.51 7.36 -9.70
C LEU A 469 -17.95 6.78 -8.38
N LEU A 470 -16.89 5.99 -8.44
CA LEU A 470 -16.24 5.50 -7.23
C LEU A 470 -15.73 6.67 -6.37
N THR A 471 -15.03 7.63 -6.98
CA THR A 471 -14.55 8.85 -6.31
C THR A 471 -15.69 9.66 -5.70
N PHE A 472 -16.80 9.82 -6.43
CA PHE A 472 -17.98 10.50 -5.93
C PHE A 472 -18.53 9.85 -4.67
N VAL A 473 -18.52 8.52 -4.58
CA VAL A 473 -19.10 7.78 -3.45
C VAL A 473 -18.11 7.52 -2.32
N THR A 474 -16.82 7.38 -2.59
CA THR A 474 -15.81 6.93 -1.61
C THR A 474 -14.75 7.99 -1.32
N GLY A 475 -14.69 9.08 -2.08
CA GLY A 475 -13.63 10.09 -1.99
C GLY A 475 -12.30 9.68 -2.62
N THR A 476 -12.21 8.51 -3.26
CA THR A 476 -11.02 8.01 -3.96
C THR A 476 -11.41 7.19 -5.18
N ASP A 477 -10.59 7.20 -6.23
CA ASP A 477 -10.77 6.34 -7.40
C ASP A 477 -10.21 4.92 -7.19
N ARG A 478 -9.63 4.63 -6.01
CA ARG A 478 -8.95 3.38 -5.68
C ARG A 478 -9.85 2.44 -4.88
N ILE A 479 -9.63 1.14 -5.07
CA ILE A 479 -10.30 0.09 -4.28
C ILE A 479 -9.36 -0.43 -3.18
N PRO A 480 -9.88 -1.06 -2.11
CA PRO A 480 -9.03 -1.65 -1.08
C PRO A 480 -8.01 -2.64 -1.63
N ALA A 481 -6.85 -2.72 -0.98
CA ALA A 481 -5.79 -3.69 -1.30
C ALA A 481 -6.27 -5.16 -1.30
N THR A 482 -7.34 -5.44 -0.56
CA THR A 482 -7.99 -6.76 -0.48
C THR A 482 -9.10 -6.96 -1.52
N GLY A 483 -9.25 -6.04 -2.47
CA GLY A 483 -10.24 -6.10 -3.55
C GLY A 483 -11.58 -5.47 -3.23
N LEU A 484 -12.45 -5.42 -4.24
CA LEU A 484 -13.78 -4.79 -4.19
C LEU A 484 -14.72 -5.43 -3.18
N ALA A 485 -14.62 -6.76 -2.98
CA ALA A 485 -15.45 -7.48 -2.03
C ALA A 485 -15.31 -6.99 -0.57
N ASN A 486 -14.24 -6.26 -0.26
CA ASN A 486 -14.02 -5.69 1.08
C ASN A 486 -14.32 -4.18 1.14
N LEU A 487 -14.79 -3.57 0.05
CA LEU A 487 -15.29 -2.21 0.07
C LEU A 487 -16.70 -2.19 0.66
N ALA A 488 -16.84 -1.63 1.86
CA ALA A 488 -18.15 -1.40 2.46
C ALA A 488 -18.91 -0.32 1.66
N PHE A 489 -19.61 -0.72 0.60
CA PHE A 489 -20.38 0.18 -0.28
C PHE A 489 -21.86 0.14 0.10
N LYS A 490 -22.51 1.30 0.18
CA LYS A 490 -23.90 1.42 0.63
C LYS A 490 -24.74 2.25 -0.32
N ILE A 491 -25.96 1.81 -0.60
CA ILE A 491 -26.96 2.58 -1.33
C ILE A 491 -28.19 2.78 -0.45
N SER A 492 -28.55 4.04 -0.18
CA SER A 492 -29.68 4.37 0.69
C SER A 492 -30.76 5.15 -0.05
N CYS A 493 -32.03 4.79 0.17
CA CYS A 493 -33.15 5.56 -0.31
C CYS A 493 -33.36 6.80 0.56
N ILE A 494 -33.45 7.98 -0.06
CA ILE A 494 -33.71 9.26 0.61
C ILE A 494 -35.07 9.87 0.24
N GLY A 495 -35.89 9.16 -0.53
CA GLY A 495 -37.28 9.52 -0.80
C GLY A 495 -37.82 8.96 -2.11
N GLU A 496 -39.07 9.31 -2.38
CA GLU A 496 -39.74 9.05 -3.65
C GLU A 496 -39.15 9.89 -4.80
N ASP A 497 -39.68 9.71 -6.00
CA ASP A 497 -39.25 10.44 -7.20
C ASP A 497 -39.08 11.95 -6.94
N SER A 498 -37.92 12.47 -7.32
CA SER A 498 -37.52 13.85 -7.04
C SER A 498 -36.72 14.43 -8.19
N GLU A 499 -36.71 15.75 -8.33
CA GLU A 499 -35.80 16.46 -9.24
C GLU A 499 -34.44 16.78 -8.62
N ARG A 500 -34.26 16.46 -7.33
CA ARG A 500 -32.99 16.62 -6.62
C ARG A 500 -31.95 15.62 -7.13
N PHE A 501 -30.68 15.96 -6.93
CA PHE A 501 -29.54 15.12 -7.31
C PHE A 501 -29.29 14.00 -6.28
N PRO A 502 -28.65 12.90 -6.69
CA PRO A 502 -27.99 11.98 -5.76
C PRO A 502 -27.02 12.72 -4.83
N ILE A 503 -26.91 12.21 -3.61
CA ILE A 503 -25.99 12.73 -2.60
C ILE A 503 -25.03 11.61 -2.24
N ALA A 504 -23.76 11.93 -2.02
CA ALA A 504 -22.79 10.97 -1.50
C ALA A 504 -22.34 11.39 -0.09
N HIS A 505 -22.15 10.40 0.77
CA HIS A 505 -21.43 10.55 2.03
C HIS A 505 -20.14 9.72 1.93
N THR A 506 -19.09 10.33 1.39
CA THR A 506 -17.78 9.71 1.11
C THR A 506 -17.11 9.13 2.34
N CYS A 507 -17.34 9.74 3.50
CA CYS A 507 -16.91 9.27 4.82
C CYS A 507 -17.45 7.87 5.16
N PHE A 508 -18.59 7.49 4.59
CA PHE A 508 -19.28 6.22 4.84
C PHE A 508 -19.45 5.36 3.58
N ASN A 509 -18.81 5.74 2.46
CA ASN A 509 -18.94 5.07 1.16
C ASN A 509 -20.41 4.88 0.73
N GLN A 510 -21.23 5.90 0.97
CA GLN A 510 -22.68 5.80 0.85
C GLN A 510 -23.21 6.68 -0.28
N LEU A 511 -23.95 6.07 -1.20
CA LEU A 511 -24.70 6.75 -2.25
C LEU A 511 -26.17 6.83 -1.88
N CYS A 512 -26.70 8.04 -1.79
CA CYS A 512 -28.10 8.30 -1.49
C CYS A 512 -28.88 8.61 -2.77
N LEU A 513 -29.90 7.80 -3.06
CA LEU A 513 -30.73 7.91 -4.26
C LEU A 513 -32.21 8.15 -3.91
N TYR A 514 -32.90 8.87 -4.79
CA TYR A 514 -34.37 8.91 -4.84
C TYR A 514 -34.89 7.76 -5.71
N ARG A 515 -36.15 7.35 -5.51
CA ARG A 515 -36.85 6.42 -6.42
C ARG A 515 -37.19 7.08 -7.75
N TYR A 516 -36.18 7.35 -8.56
CA TYR A 516 -36.36 7.97 -9.87
C TYR A 516 -37.28 7.12 -10.75
N ARG A 517 -38.36 7.73 -11.26
CA ARG A 517 -39.40 7.04 -12.05
C ARG A 517 -38.93 6.47 -13.39
N SER A 518 -37.78 6.90 -13.89
CA SER A 518 -37.25 6.41 -15.15
C SER A 518 -35.73 6.27 -15.11
N ARG A 519 -35.23 5.28 -15.85
CA ARG A 519 -33.79 5.08 -16.06
C ARG A 519 -33.09 6.33 -16.58
N LYS A 520 -33.69 7.01 -17.57
CA LYS A 520 -33.15 8.24 -18.16
C LYS A 520 -32.94 9.34 -17.12
N LYS A 521 -33.93 9.53 -16.23
CA LYS A 521 -33.82 10.53 -15.15
C LYS A 521 -32.72 10.17 -14.16
N LEU A 522 -32.61 8.90 -13.76
CA LEU A 522 -31.51 8.44 -12.91
C LEU A 522 -30.15 8.69 -13.58
N GLU A 523 -30.01 8.34 -14.86
CA GLU A 523 -28.78 8.53 -15.62
C GLU A 523 -28.36 10.01 -15.70
N GLU A 524 -29.27 10.90 -16.09
CA GLU A 524 -29.01 12.33 -16.20
C GLU A 524 -28.57 12.93 -14.86
N LYS A 525 -29.30 12.63 -13.78
CA LYS A 525 -28.99 13.16 -12.44
C LYS A 525 -27.68 12.59 -11.92
N LEU A 526 -27.44 11.28 -12.08
CA LEU A 526 -26.22 10.62 -11.63
C LEU A 526 -24.99 11.11 -12.38
N LYS A 527 -25.03 11.16 -13.71
CA LYS A 527 -23.91 11.66 -14.53
C LYS A 527 -23.56 13.10 -14.18
N ARG A 528 -24.57 13.94 -13.99
CA ARG A 528 -24.36 15.34 -13.62
C ARG A 528 -23.72 15.48 -12.23
N SER A 529 -24.21 14.74 -11.22
CA SER A 529 -23.59 14.71 -9.89
C SER A 529 -22.13 14.28 -9.93
N ILE A 530 -21.80 13.24 -10.69
CA ILE A 530 -20.43 12.75 -10.83
C ILE A 530 -19.52 13.84 -11.45
N MET A 531 -19.99 14.53 -12.49
CA MET A 531 -19.16 15.49 -13.24
C MET A 531 -19.01 16.85 -12.56
N GLU A 532 -19.97 17.24 -11.71
CA GLU A 532 -20.02 18.53 -11.01
C GLU A 532 -19.52 18.45 -9.54
N SER A 533 -19.01 17.29 -9.10
CA SER A 533 -18.50 17.09 -7.73
C SER A 533 -16.97 16.91 -7.66
N GLU A 534 -16.38 17.22 -6.51
CA GLU A 534 -14.96 16.93 -6.17
C GLU A 534 -14.81 15.97 -4.98
N GLY A 535 -15.74 15.02 -4.80
CA GLY A 535 -15.70 14.04 -3.72
C GLY A 535 -16.19 14.58 -2.37
N PHE A 536 -15.51 15.57 -1.79
CA PHE A 536 -15.88 16.19 -0.49
C PHE A 536 -16.58 17.56 -0.62
N GLY A 537 -16.85 18.02 -1.84
CA GLY A 537 -17.50 19.30 -2.11
C GLY A 537 -18.13 19.38 -3.50
N LEU A 538 -18.94 20.42 -3.70
CA LEU A 538 -19.42 20.85 -5.02
C LEU A 538 -18.37 21.77 -5.65
N LYS A 539 -18.23 21.71 -6.98
CA LYS A 539 -17.36 22.64 -7.74
C LYS A 539 -17.80 24.09 -7.65
#